data_AF-A0A7J9MWS0-F1
#
_entry.id   AF-A0A7J9MWS0-F1
#
_cell.length_a   1.000
_cell.length_b   1.000
_cell.length_c   1.000
_cell.angle_alpha   90.00
_cell.angle_beta   90.00
_cell.angle_gamma   90.00
#
_symmetry.space_group_name_H-M   'P 1'
#
loop_
_entity.id
_entity.type
_entity.pdbx_description
1 polymer ?
#
loop_
_entity_poly.entity_id
_entity_poly.type
_entity_poly.pdbx_seq_one_letter_code
_entity_poly.pdbx_strand_id
1 'polypeptide(L)'
;KTGGGPSAPAPPPLLSSANSKNRRSSNSKNDKKLKPLHWLKLSRAVQGSLWAEAQKTGEASKTPEIDISELENLFSAAAPNTDRGNKQGSRTAKGPKPEIVQLIDHRRAYNCEIMLSKVKVPLPELMVG
;
A
#
# COMPACT_ATOMS: atom_id res chain seq x y z
N LYS A 1 67.15 -27.93 30.63
CA LYS A 1 66.18 -27.08 31.37
C LYS A 1 66.22 -25.71 30.70
N THR A 2 65.23 -25.15 30.02
CA THR A 2 63.76 -25.31 29.87
C THR A 2 63.45 -24.63 28.52
N GLY A 3 62.71 -25.22 27.57
CA GLY A 3 61.25 -25.14 27.48
C GLY A 3 60.85 -24.40 26.20
N GLY A 4 60.40 -25.13 25.18
CA GLY A 4 59.93 -24.59 23.91
C GLY A 4 58.42 -24.43 23.87
N GLY A 5 57.94 -23.40 23.16
CA GLY A 5 56.57 -23.26 22.70
C GLY A 5 56.58 -22.66 21.29
N PRO A 6 55.78 -23.17 20.33
CA PRO A 6 55.74 -22.60 18.98
C PRO A 6 54.95 -21.29 18.97
N SER A 7 55.54 -20.23 18.39
CA SER A 7 54.80 -19.00 18.06
C SER A 7 53.68 -19.31 17.06
N ALA A 8 52.47 -18.85 17.36
CA ALA A 8 51.31 -18.94 16.48
C ALA A 8 51.55 -18.19 15.14
N PRO A 9 50.93 -18.63 14.03
CA PRO A 9 51.02 -17.94 12.76
C PRO A 9 50.28 -16.58 12.83
N ALA A 10 50.80 -15.58 12.10
CA ALA A 10 50.20 -14.25 12.01
C ALA A 10 48.76 -14.32 11.44
N PRO A 11 47.85 -13.43 11.89
CA PRO A 11 46.49 -13.38 11.36
C PRO A 11 46.49 -12.93 9.88
N PRO A 12 45.54 -13.41 9.07
CA PRO A 12 45.41 -13.00 7.67
C PRO A 12 45.05 -11.51 7.55
N PRO A 13 45.39 -10.86 6.41
CA PRO A 13 45.11 -9.44 6.20
C PRO A 13 43.60 -9.17 6.17
N LEU A 14 43.19 -8.11 6.88
CA LEU A 14 41.83 -7.60 6.87
C LEU A 14 41.50 -7.03 5.48
N LEU A 15 40.75 -7.80 4.68
CA LEU A 15 40.10 -7.29 3.49
C LEU A 15 38.97 -6.36 3.92
N SER A 16 39.17 -5.05 3.76
CA SER A 16 38.14 -4.05 3.90
C SER A 16 37.04 -4.31 2.87
N SER A 17 35.94 -4.95 3.31
CA SER A 17 34.71 -5.01 2.54
C SER A 17 34.17 -3.59 2.43
N ALA A 18 34.44 -2.95 1.30
CA ALA A 18 33.81 -1.70 0.92
C ALA A 18 32.30 -1.94 0.92
N ASN A 19 31.66 -1.50 1.99
CA ASN A 19 30.22 -1.47 2.14
C ASN A 19 29.68 -0.62 0.98
N SER A 20 29.26 -1.27 -0.11
CA SER A 20 28.50 -0.67 -1.18
C SER A 20 27.13 -0.32 -0.60
N LYS A 21 27.09 0.80 0.12
CA LYS A 21 25.86 1.50 0.45
C LYS A 21 25.18 1.77 -0.88
N ASN A 22 24.19 0.92 -1.18
CA ASN A 22 23.18 1.14 -2.20
C ASN A 22 22.74 2.59 -2.08
N ARG A 23 23.25 3.43 -2.99
CA ARG A 23 22.68 4.73 -3.27
C ARG A 23 21.28 4.44 -3.76
N ARG A 24 20.29 4.56 -2.87
CA ARG A 24 18.91 4.82 -3.29
C ARG A 24 19.00 6.13 -4.05
N SER A 25 19.08 6.03 -5.37
CA SER A 25 18.80 7.14 -6.25
C SER A 25 17.38 7.58 -5.90
N SER A 26 17.24 8.65 -5.11
CA SER A 26 16.00 9.40 -5.07
C SER A 26 15.91 10.09 -6.42
N ASN A 27 15.52 9.33 -7.44
CA ASN A 27 15.11 9.89 -8.69
C ASN A 27 13.77 10.55 -8.37
N SER A 28 13.79 11.82 -7.99
CA SER A 28 12.59 12.65 -7.89
C SER A 28 12.11 12.93 -9.31
N LYS A 29 11.67 11.88 -9.99
CA LYS A 29 10.66 12.02 -11.03
C LYS A 29 9.38 12.36 -10.28
N ASN A 30 8.59 13.26 -10.85
CA ASN A 30 7.30 13.65 -10.32
C ASN A 30 6.35 12.45 -10.44
N ASP A 31 6.53 11.44 -9.59
CA ASP A 31 5.71 10.25 -9.56
C ASP A 31 4.32 10.70 -9.12
N LYS A 32 3.38 10.67 -10.06
CA LYS A 32 1.98 10.95 -9.76
C LYS A 32 1.54 9.98 -8.67
N LYS A 33 1.07 10.50 -7.53
CA LYS A 33 0.60 9.64 -6.43
C LYS A 33 -0.58 8.81 -6.95
N LEU A 34 -0.47 7.49 -6.89
CA LEU A 34 -1.56 6.57 -7.22
C LEU A 34 -2.51 6.40 -6.04
N LYS A 35 -3.77 6.03 -6.33
CA LYS A 35 -4.71 5.57 -5.31
C LYS A 35 -4.19 4.27 -4.68
N PRO A 36 -4.27 4.11 -3.35
CA PRO A 36 -3.80 2.90 -2.69
C PRO A 36 -4.66 1.69 -3.03
N LEU A 37 -4.02 0.54 -3.19
CA LEU A 37 -4.70 -0.77 -3.24
C LEU A 37 -4.96 -1.23 -1.80
N HIS A 38 -6.23 -1.39 -1.43
CA HIS A 38 -6.64 -1.85 -0.09
C HIS A 38 -6.66 -3.37 -0.02
N TRP A 39 -5.49 -3.98 -0.14
CA TRP A 39 -5.30 -5.44 -0.04
C TRP A 39 -4.77 -5.85 1.32
N LEU A 40 -5.15 -7.06 1.75
CA LEU A 40 -4.53 -7.71 2.90
C LEU A 40 -3.21 -8.35 2.45
N LYS A 41 -2.10 -7.91 3.04
CA LYS A 41 -0.77 -8.41 2.71
C LYS A 41 -0.39 -9.59 3.61
N LEU A 42 0.15 -10.64 3.01
CA LEU A 42 0.79 -11.74 3.75
C LEU A 42 2.14 -11.29 4.32
N SER A 43 2.42 -11.62 5.58
CA SER A 43 3.70 -11.28 6.23
C SER A 43 4.87 -12.11 5.71
N ARG A 44 4.61 -13.34 5.25
CA ARG A 44 5.58 -14.22 4.62
C ARG A 44 4.88 -15.21 3.68
N ALA A 45 5.61 -15.70 2.68
CA ALA A 45 5.16 -16.85 1.90
C ALA A 45 5.15 -18.11 2.79
N VAL A 46 4.03 -18.81 2.81
CA VAL A 46 3.85 -20.04 3.61
C VAL A 46 4.22 -21.24 2.75
N GLN A 47 4.96 -22.20 3.30
CA GLN A 47 5.32 -23.41 2.55
C GLN A 47 4.06 -24.18 2.13
N GLY A 48 4.05 -24.66 0.88
CA GLY A 48 2.86 -25.26 0.26
C GLY A 48 1.84 -24.27 -0.30
N SER A 49 2.08 -22.96 -0.21
CA SER A 49 1.28 -21.96 -0.92
C SER A 49 1.88 -21.60 -2.28
N LEU A 50 1.03 -21.15 -3.21
CA LEU A 50 1.45 -20.60 -4.51
C LEU A 50 2.47 -19.46 -4.36
N TRP A 51 2.38 -18.65 -3.29
CA TRP A 51 3.34 -17.60 -3.00
C TRP A 51 4.75 -18.12 -2.72
N ALA A 52 4.89 -19.31 -2.12
CA ALA A 52 6.19 -19.93 -1.91
C ALA A 52 6.73 -20.60 -3.18
N GLU A 53 5.84 -21.08 -4.05
CA GLU A 53 6.21 -21.68 -5.34
C GLU A 53 6.68 -20.63 -6.35
N ALA A 54 5.98 -19.48 -6.43
CA ALA A 54 6.34 -18.36 -7.30
C ALA A 54 7.75 -17.79 -7.04
N GLN A 55 8.28 -17.95 -5.82
CA GLN A 55 9.66 -17.57 -5.47
C GLN A 55 10.68 -18.61 -5.98
N LYS A 56 10.30 -19.88 -6.08
CA LYS A 56 11.17 -20.96 -6.60
C LYS A 56 11.27 -20.91 -8.12
N THR A 57 10.16 -20.62 -8.80
CA THR A 57 10.08 -20.56 -10.26
C THR A 57 10.72 -19.29 -10.85
N GLY A 58 11.08 -18.32 -10.00
CA GLY A 58 11.61 -17.03 -10.42
C GLY A 58 10.59 -16.15 -11.13
N GLU A 59 9.31 -16.54 -11.17
CA GLU A 59 8.25 -15.75 -11.81
C GLU A 59 8.08 -14.40 -11.15
N ALA A 60 8.23 -14.32 -9.83
CA ALA A 60 8.19 -13.05 -9.10
C ALA A 60 9.32 -12.08 -9.48
N SER A 61 10.39 -12.55 -10.12
CA SER A 61 11.54 -11.73 -10.53
C SER A 61 11.44 -11.22 -11.98
N LYS A 62 10.46 -11.69 -12.75
CA LYS A 62 10.26 -11.27 -14.13
C LYS A 62 9.74 -9.83 -14.17
N THR A 63 10.24 -9.05 -15.14
CA THR A 63 9.72 -7.70 -15.38
C THR A 63 8.23 -7.79 -15.74
N PRO A 64 7.35 -7.01 -15.08
CA PRO A 64 5.95 -6.96 -15.44
C PRO A 64 5.77 -6.44 -16.87
N GLU A 65 4.92 -7.12 -17.64
CA GLU A 65 4.43 -6.62 -18.93
C GLU A 65 3.25 -5.66 -18.68
N ILE A 66 3.54 -4.55 -17.99
CA ILE A 66 2.53 -3.57 -17.59
C ILE A 66 3.02 -2.17 -17.95
N ASP A 67 2.18 -1.41 -18.67
CA ASP A 67 2.43 0.00 -18.92
C ASP A 67 2.14 0.85 -17.67
N ILE A 68 3.22 1.32 -17.04
CA ILE A 68 3.12 2.16 -15.83
C ILE A 68 2.45 3.51 -16.12
N SER A 69 2.61 4.05 -17.34
CA SER A 69 2.05 5.36 -17.71
C SER A 69 0.52 5.29 -17.79
N GLU A 70 0.00 4.16 -18.28
CA GLU A 70 -1.42 3.88 -18.32
C GLU A 70 -2.00 3.77 -16.90
N LEU A 71 -1.33 3.03 -16.00
CA LEU A 71 -1.73 2.93 -14.60
C LEU A 71 -1.79 4.29 -13.91
N GLU A 72 -0.79 5.15 -14.15
CA GLU A 72 -0.79 6.50 -13.62
C GLU A 72 -1.96 7.34 -14.12
N ASN A 73 -2.33 7.20 -15.39
CA ASN A 73 -3.46 7.94 -15.95
C ASN A 73 -4.81 7.44 -15.37
N LEU A 74 -4.98 6.13 -15.22
CA LEU A 74 -6.22 5.52 -14.73
C LEU A 74 -6.41 5.66 -13.22
N PHE A 75 -5.33 5.57 -12.43
CA PHE A 75 -5.38 5.47 -10.97
C PHE A 75 -4.72 6.63 -10.22
N SER A 76 -4.45 7.77 -10.88
CA SER A 76 -3.96 8.98 -10.20
C SER A 76 -4.88 9.39 -9.02
N ALA A 77 -4.25 9.72 -7.89
CA ALA A 77 -4.90 10.24 -6.70
C ALA A 77 -5.29 11.72 -6.83
N ALA A 78 -4.58 12.47 -7.67
CA ALA A 78 -4.99 13.82 -8.02
C ALA A 78 -6.15 13.76 -9.02
N ALA A 79 -7.24 14.48 -8.74
CA ALA A 79 -8.31 14.66 -9.70
C ALA A 79 -7.73 15.27 -11.00
N PRO A 80 -8.20 14.85 -12.18
CA PRO A 80 -7.81 15.51 -13.41
C PRO A 80 -8.18 17.00 -13.26
N ASN A 81 -7.18 17.88 -13.32
CA ASN A 81 -7.41 19.33 -13.33
C ASN A 81 -8.19 19.66 -14.60
N THR A 82 -9.52 19.59 -14.54
CA THR A 82 -10.41 20.18 -15.55
C THR A 82 -10.49 21.68 -15.29
N ASP A 83 -9.34 22.36 -15.27
CA ASP A 83 -9.30 23.82 -15.29
C ASP A 83 -9.43 24.27 -16.74
N ARG A 84 -10.61 24.01 -17.32
CA ARG A 84 -11.08 24.72 -18.51
C ARG A 84 -12.09 25.74 -18.00
N GLY A 85 -11.60 26.97 -17.89
CA GLY A 85 -12.17 27.99 -17.03
C GLY A 85 -13.58 28.43 -17.38
N ASN A 86 -14.24 29.02 -16.39
CA ASN A 86 -14.91 30.30 -16.56
C ASN A 86 -15.15 30.92 -15.18
N LYS A 87 -14.47 32.03 -14.89
CA LYS A 87 -14.88 32.95 -13.82
C LYS A 87 -16.17 33.63 -14.29
N GLN A 88 -17.34 33.21 -13.83
CA GLN A 88 -18.50 34.11 -13.78
C GLN A 88 -19.61 33.55 -12.89
N GLY A 89 -20.01 34.33 -11.88
CA GLY A 89 -21.43 34.43 -11.52
C GLY A 89 -21.93 33.53 -10.41
N SER A 90 -22.00 34.13 -9.22
CA SER A 90 -22.94 33.81 -8.14
C SER A 90 -24.26 33.17 -8.62
N ARG A 91 -24.45 31.89 -8.29
CA ARG A 91 -25.76 31.32 -8.01
C ARG A 91 -25.61 30.48 -6.76
N THR A 92 -26.37 30.83 -5.73
CA THR A 92 -26.59 30.02 -4.52
C THR A 92 -27.11 28.64 -4.92
N ALA A 93 -26.19 27.74 -5.23
CA ALA A 93 -26.51 26.34 -5.43
C ALA A 93 -26.88 25.79 -4.05
N LYS A 94 -28.16 25.46 -3.83
CA LYS A 94 -28.49 24.37 -2.91
C LYS A 94 -27.57 23.23 -3.33
N GLY A 95 -26.62 22.87 -2.46
CA GLY A 95 -25.71 21.77 -2.72
C GLY A 95 -26.52 20.52 -3.12
N PRO A 96 -25.95 19.61 -3.92
CA PRO A 96 -26.64 18.39 -4.32
C PRO A 96 -27.25 17.74 -3.08
N LYS A 97 -28.56 17.50 -3.08
CA LYS A 97 -29.19 16.70 -2.03
C LYS A 97 -28.44 15.37 -2.01
N PRO A 98 -27.94 14.91 -0.86
CA PRO A 98 -27.29 13.61 -0.81
C PRO A 98 -28.29 12.56 -1.29
N GLU A 99 -27.96 11.90 -2.39
CA GLU A 99 -28.71 10.76 -2.86
C GLU A 99 -28.45 9.59 -1.90
N ILE A 100 -29.52 9.07 -1.31
CA ILE A 100 -29.40 7.92 -0.41
C ILE A 100 -29.32 6.67 -1.27
N VAL A 101 -28.12 6.09 -1.38
CA VAL A 101 -27.89 4.83 -2.08
C VAL A 101 -28.04 3.68 -1.09
N GLN A 102 -29.05 2.82 -1.29
CA GLN A 102 -29.27 1.62 -0.48
C GLN A 102 -28.67 0.40 -1.19
N LEU A 103 -27.56 -0.12 -0.65
CA LEU A 103 -26.91 -1.34 -1.17
C LEU A 103 -27.33 -2.61 -0.43
N ILE A 104 -27.92 -2.46 0.77
CA ILE A 104 -28.42 -3.58 1.58
C ILE A 104 -29.89 -3.79 1.23
N ASP A 105 -30.29 -5.04 1.01
CA ASP A 105 -31.70 -5.35 0.75
C ASP A 105 -32.60 -4.95 1.93
N HIS A 106 -33.85 -4.65 1.60
CA HIS A 106 -34.82 -4.12 2.55
C HIS A 106 -34.99 -5.01 3.79
N ARG A 107 -34.98 -6.34 3.65
CA ARG A 107 -35.21 -7.25 4.78
C ARG A 107 -34.03 -7.21 5.76
N ARG A 108 -32.80 -7.25 5.24
CA ARG A 108 -31.59 -7.15 6.08
C ARG A 108 -31.49 -5.77 6.72
N ALA A 109 -31.77 -4.70 5.99
CA ALA A 109 -31.76 -3.33 6.52
C ALA A 109 -32.76 -3.16 7.66
N TYR A 110 -34.01 -3.61 7.48
CA TYR A 110 -35.05 -3.55 8.51
C TYR A 110 -34.70 -4.33 9.77
N ASN A 111 -34.16 -5.54 9.63
CA ASN A 111 -33.72 -6.32 10.78
C ASN A 111 -32.58 -5.62 11.54
N CYS A 112 -31.65 -4.98 10.83
CA CYS A 112 -30.60 -4.18 11.46
C CYS A 112 -31.16 -2.94 12.17
N GLU A 113 -32.15 -2.27 11.60
CA GLU A 113 -32.82 -1.13 12.23
C GLU A 113 -33.46 -1.53 13.57
N ILE A 114 -34.16 -2.67 13.62
CA ILE A 114 -34.73 -3.19 14.87
C ILE A 114 -33.63 -3.42 15.91
N MET A 115 -32.53 -4.07 15.52
CA MET A 115 -31.41 -4.33 16.44
C MET A 115 -30.79 -3.02 16.95
N LEU A 116 -30.56 -2.07 16.06
CA LEU A 116 -29.95 -0.78 16.39
C LEU A 116 -30.87 0.11 17.24
N SER A 117 -32.19 -0.05 17.16
CA SER A 117 -33.14 0.67 18.04
C SER A 117 -32.91 0.41 19.54
N LYS A 118 -32.22 -0.68 19.89
CA LYS A 118 -31.87 -1.05 21.27
C LYS A 118 -30.48 -0.58 21.69
N VAL A 119 -29.66 -0.09 20.75
CA VAL A 119 -28.33 0.43 21.02
C VAL A 119 -28.43 1.94 21.31
N LYS A 120 -27.97 2.37 22.48
CA LYS A 120 -28.03 3.78 22.92
C LYS A 120 -26.73 4.56 22.71
N VAL A 121 -25.77 3.94 22.03
CA VAL A 121 -24.45 4.49 21.77
C VAL A 121 -24.45 5.13 20.37
N PRO A 122 -24.02 6.40 20.21
CA PRO A 122 -23.94 7.04 18.90
C PRO A 122 -23.03 6.26 17.93
N LEU A 123 -23.38 6.27 16.64
CA LEU A 123 -22.61 5.57 15.60
C LEU A 123 -21.10 5.91 15.63
N PRO A 124 -20.65 7.17 15.83
CA PRO A 124 -19.23 7.46 15.91
C PRO A 124 -18.51 6.67 16.99
N GLU A 125 -19.13 6.50 18.17
CA GLU A 125 -18.54 5.76 19.29
C GLU A 125 -18.53 4.24 19.03
N LEU A 126 -19.53 3.71 18.30
CA LEU A 126 -19.54 2.30 17.87
C LEU A 126 -18.45 1.94 16.85
N MET A 127 -18.00 2.92 16.06
CA MET A 127 -17.06 2.68 14.96
C MET A 127 -15.58 2.84 15.35
N VAL A 128 -15.29 3.25 16.59
CA VAL A 128 -13.92 3.29 17.13
C VAL A 128 -13.54 1.89 17.60
N GLY A 129 -13.18 1.02 16.65
CA GLY A 129 -12.68 -0.34 16.89
C GLY A 129 -11.27 -0.53 16.35
#